data_AF-A0A944WFP2-F1
#
_entry.id   AF-A0A944WFP2-F1
#
_cell.length_a   1.000
_cell.length_b   1.000
_cell.length_c   1.000
_cell.angle_alpha   90.00
_cell.angle_beta   90.00
_cell.angle_gamma   90.00
#
_symmetry.space_group_name_H-M   'P 1'
#
loop_
_entity.id
_entity.type
_entity.pdbx_description
1 polymer ?
#
loop_
_entity_poly.entity_id
_entity_poly.type
_entity_poly.pdbx_seq_one_letter_code
_entity_poly.pdbx_strand_id
1 'polypeptide(L)'
;MRAYLVEFDAPDPSDAYQIVGYQEYANALNHLIPLVQNANAEQLEAYNEIVSELDEFSVYVNLSRRFGRLAGTSIAQRYKQSHLHEFPQVPNDDFRRRGIGWVLALARLEHGAIEVGYQESANPFSLNNLTAIERMPFAELLLDGARSHYWSMSSDPVTYQLLKGQVAKVSDRTALAYGRRAVMVQHMLETLDKLAGNSFKPAPRNELQVWHRELSSIREGVSFVMYETYRAVIEQQGFEGIDLCGCPALVDGIRRDISEGKGKVRFKGDR
;
A
#
# COMPACT_ATOMS: atom_id res chain seq x y z
N MET A 1 23.75 -33.64 -4.75
CA MET A 1 22.44 -33.19 -4.25
C MET A 1 22.16 -31.84 -4.90
N ARG A 2 21.32 -31.79 -5.94
CA ARG A 2 20.98 -30.52 -6.62
C ARG A 2 19.92 -29.82 -5.77
N ALA A 3 20.28 -28.69 -5.17
CA ALA A 3 19.33 -27.83 -4.48
C ALA A 3 18.38 -27.23 -5.53
N TYR A 4 17.13 -27.66 -5.52
CA TYR A 4 16.07 -26.96 -6.26
C TYR A 4 15.60 -25.82 -5.35
N LEU A 5 16.30 -24.70 -5.42
CA LEU A 5 15.76 -23.43 -4.96
C LEU A 5 14.62 -23.11 -5.93
N VAL A 6 13.40 -22.97 -5.40
CA VAL A 6 12.41 -22.14 -6.07
C VAL A 6 13.05 -20.75 -6.10
N GLU A 7 13.60 -20.38 -7.26
CA GLU A 7 14.05 -19.01 -7.47
C GLU A 7 12.79 -18.16 -7.57
N PHE A 8 12.49 -17.48 -6.47
CA PHE A 8 11.63 -16.31 -6.53
C PHE A 8 12.41 -15.26 -7.31
N ASP A 9 12.04 -15.07 -8.57
CA ASP A 9 12.61 -13.96 -9.33
C ASP A 9 12.32 -12.68 -8.55
N ALA A 10 13.38 -11.92 -8.25
CA ALA A 10 13.25 -10.55 -7.85
C ALA A 10 12.26 -9.86 -8.82
N PRO A 11 11.34 -9.03 -8.32
CA PRO A 11 10.42 -8.33 -9.19
C PRO A 11 11.27 -7.50 -10.14
N ASP A 12 11.21 -7.88 -11.41
CA ASP A 12 11.80 -7.07 -12.47
C ASP A 12 11.32 -5.63 -12.30
N PRO A 13 12.23 -4.65 -12.10
CA PRO A 13 11.88 -3.25 -12.01
C PRO A 13 11.06 -2.77 -13.23
N SER A 14 11.15 -3.48 -14.36
CA SER A 14 10.31 -3.27 -15.54
C SER A 14 8.80 -3.43 -15.27
N ASP A 15 8.41 -4.24 -14.27
CA ASP A 15 7.01 -4.43 -13.88
C ASP A 15 6.35 -3.14 -13.38
N ALA A 16 7.09 -2.28 -12.69
CA ALA A 16 6.55 -0.99 -12.24
C ALA A 16 6.13 -0.13 -13.45
N TYR A 17 6.90 -0.17 -14.54
CA TYR A 17 6.58 0.54 -15.79
C TYR A 17 5.38 -0.05 -16.54
N GLN A 18 4.93 -1.26 -16.19
CA GLN A 18 3.71 -1.85 -16.74
C GLN A 18 2.45 -1.42 -15.98
N ILE A 19 2.60 -0.78 -14.82
CA ILE A 19 1.48 -0.28 -14.03
C ILE A 19 1.03 1.06 -14.60
N VAL A 20 -0.23 1.10 -15.03
CA VAL A 20 -0.87 2.33 -15.54
C VAL A 20 -0.72 3.44 -14.50
N GLY A 21 -0.22 4.60 -14.94
CA GLY A 21 -0.01 5.76 -14.10
C GLY A 21 1.40 5.91 -13.54
N TYR A 22 2.22 4.84 -13.50
CA TYR A 22 3.54 4.92 -12.87
C TYR A 22 4.46 5.96 -13.54
N GLN A 23 4.56 5.92 -14.87
CA GLN A 23 5.37 6.89 -15.62
C GLN A 23 4.78 8.29 -15.54
N GLU A 24 3.45 8.42 -15.54
CA GLU A 24 2.75 9.68 -15.44
C GLU A 24 3.03 10.36 -14.09
N TYR A 25 2.98 9.61 -12.98
CA TYR A 25 3.31 10.14 -11.66
C TYR A 25 4.80 10.46 -11.53
N ALA A 26 5.69 9.61 -12.05
CA ALA A 26 7.12 9.89 -12.09
C ALA A 26 7.42 11.19 -12.86
N ASN A 27 6.83 11.36 -14.05
CA ASN A 27 6.99 12.55 -14.87
C ASN A 27 6.40 13.79 -14.18
N ALA A 28 5.22 13.66 -13.54
CA ALA A 28 4.64 14.74 -12.77
C ALA A 28 5.59 15.21 -11.65
N LEU A 29 6.18 14.29 -10.88
CA LEU A 29 7.16 14.64 -9.85
C LEU A 29 8.42 15.29 -10.44
N ASN A 30 8.95 14.75 -11.54
CA ASN A 30 10.15 15.26 -12.21
C ASN A 30 9.98 16.69 -12.74
N HIS A 31 8.77 17.09 -13.13
CA HIS A 31 8.50 18.42 -13.65
C HIS A 31 7.98 19.40 -12.60
N LEU A 32 7.07 18.96 -11.72
CA LEU A 32 6.40 19.84 -10.76
C LEU A 32 7.27 20.15 -9.54
N ILE A 33 8.12 19.21 -9.07
CA ILE A 33 9.01 19.50 -7.93
C ILE A 33 9.96 20.65 -8.26
N PRO A 34 10.72 20.63 -9.39
CA PRO A 34 11.58 21.76 -9.73
C PRO A 34 10.80 23.05 -10.00
N LEU A 35 9.62 22.96 -10.62
CA LEU A 35 8.76 24.12 -10.87
C LEU A 35 8.40 24.85 -9.57
N VAL A 36 7.95 24.10 -8.56
CA VAL A 36 7.55 24.64 -7.26
C VAL A 36 8.74 25.13 -6.46
N GLN A 37 9.86 24.40 -6.47
CA GLN A 37 11.07 24.78 -5.71
C GLN A 37 11.75 26.05 -6.24
N ASN A 38 11.64 26.33 -7.54
CA ASN A 38 12.23 27.51 -8.16
C ASN A 38 11.28 28.71 -8.23
N ALA A 39 10.02 28.55 -7.79
CA ALA A 39 9.02 29.60 -7.83
C ALA A 39 9.13 30.53 -6.62
N ASN A 40 8.91 31.82 -6.85
CA ASN A 40 8.67 32.78 -5.78
C ASN A 40 7.20 32.68 -5.28
N ALA A 41 6.85 33.44 -4.24
CA ALA A 41 5.51 33.37 -3.65
C ALA A 41 4.38 33.75 -4.61
N GLU A 42 4.59 34.76 -5.47
CA GLU A 42 3.60 35.21 -6.46
C GLU A 42 3.38 34.14 -7.54
N GLN A 43 4.46 33.52 -8.03
CA GLN A 43 4.39 32.41 -8.97
C GLN A 43 3.70 31.18 -8.37
N LEU A 44 4.00 30.84 -7.11
CA LEU A 44 3.34 29.72 -6.43
C LEU A 44 1.84 29.95 -6.27
N GLU A 45 1.43 31.16 -5.94
CA GLU A 45 0.01 31.52 -5.85
C GLU A 45 -0.67 31.40 -7.23
N ALA A 46 -0.04 31.94 -8.28
CA ALA A 46 -0.56 31.83 -9.65
C ALA A 46 -0.67 30.38 -10.12
N TYR A 47 0.33 29.53 -9.83
CA TYR A 47 0.25 28.10 -10.16
C TYR A 47 -0.87 27.41 -9.40
N ASN A 48 -1.04 27.75 -8.12
CA ASN A 48 -2.09 27.19 -7.30
C ASN A 48 -3.48 27.60 -7.80
N GLU A 49 -3.67 28.86 -8.19
CA GLU A 49 -4.91 29.39 -8.79
C GLU A 49 -5.23 28.65 -10.10
N ILE A 50 -4.30 28.61 -11.05
CA ILE A 50 -4.47 27.94 -12.35
C ILE A 50 -4.87 26.47 -12.15
N VAL A 51 -4.15 25.73 -11.31
CA VAL A 51 -4.44 24.31 -11.05
C VAL A 51 -5.78 24.14 -10.31
N SER A 52 -6.18 25.10 -9.50
CA SER A 52 -7.44 25.04 -8.76
C SER A 52 -8.67 25.25 -9.64
N GLU A 53 -8.54 25.90 -10.78
CA GLU A 53 -9.63 26.09 -11.73
C GLU A 53 -9.89 24.84 -12.59
N LEU A 54 -8.90 23.97 -12.74
CA LEU A 54 -8.95 22.77 -13.58
C LEU A 54 -9.60 21.61 -12.82
N ASP A 55 -10.77 21.19 -13.29
CA ASP A 55 -11.58 20.17 -12.65
C ASP A 55 -10.90 18.79 -12.65
N GLU A 56 -10.12 18.49 -13.68
CA GLU A 56 -9.34 17.25 -13.86
C GLU A 56 -8.24 17.05 -12.82
N PHE A 57 -7.78 18.13 -12.17
CA PHE A 57 -6.74 18.09 -11.14
C PHE A 57 -7.29 18.04 -9.73
N SER A 58 -8.58 17.77 -9.61
CA SER A 58 -9.22 17.62 -8.32
C SER A 58 -8.89 16.29 -7.66
N VAL A 59 -8.42 16.37 -6.43
CA VAL A 59 -8.08 15.23 -5.60
C VAL A 59 -9.21 14.99 -4.60
N TYR A 60 -9.77 13.77 -4.60
CA TYR A 60 -10.82 13.41 -3.67
C TYR A 60 -10.24 12.74 -2.43
N VAL A 61 -10.61 13.28 -1.26
CA VAL A 61 -10.21 12.75 0.06
C VAL A 61 -11.38 12.08 0.77
N ASN A 62 -11.10 11.51 1.94
CA ASN A 62 -12.05 10.75 2.74
C ASN A 62 -12.77 9.65 1.93
N LEU A 63 -12.04 8.93 1.09
CA LEU A 63 -12.60 7.86 0.25
C LEU A 63 -13.08 6.69 1.10
N SER A 64 -12.49 6.50 2.28
CA SER A 64 -12.91 5.47 3.24
C SER A 64 -14.31 5.70 3.83
N ARG A 65 -14.90 6.90 3.70
CA ARG A 65 -16.27 7.19 4.20
C ARG A 65 -17.31 6.21 3.68
N ARG A 66 -17.06 5.57 2.54
CA ARG A 66 -17.90 4.51 1.98
C ARG A 66 -18.18 3.38 2.97
N PHE A 67 -17.23 3.03 3.85
CA PHE A 67 -17.40 1.97 4.83
C PHE A 67 -18.39 2.36 5.94
N GLY A 68 -18.45 3.64 6.33
CA GLY A 68 -19.44 4.14 7.27
C GLY A 68 -20.87 4.20 6.72
N ARG A 69 -21.04 4.15 5.39
CA ARG A 69 -22.34 4.17 4.70
C ARG A 69 -22.99 2.79 4.57
N LEU A 70 -22.28 1.71 4.89
CA LEU A 70 -22.78 0.33 4.87
C LEU A 70 -23.68 0.05 6.10
N ALA A 71 -24.81 0.76 6.20
CA ALA A 71 -25.70 0.69 7.37
C ALA A 71 -26.08 -0.75 7.76
N GLY A 72 -26.12 -1.04 9.06
CA GLY A 72 -26.47 -2.36 9.59
C GLY A 72 -25.34 -3.40 9.55
N THR A 73 -24.17 -3.07 9.01
CA THR A 73 -23.02 -3.98 8.99
C THR A 73 -22.08 -3.75 10.18
N SER A 74 -21.41 -4.81 10.62
CA SER A 74 -20.37 -4.73 11.66
C SER A 74 -19.20 -3.82 11.23
N ILE A 75 -18.87 -3.78 9.94
CA ILE A 75 -17.81 -2.94 9.40
C ILE A 75 -18.15 -1.44 9.52
N ALA A 76 -19.41 -1.05 9.26
CA ALA A 76 -19.82 0.35 9.42
C ALA A 76 -19.79 0.80 10.88
N GLN A 77 -20.13 -0.09 11.82
CA GLN A 77 -20.03 0.20 13.25
C GLN A 77 -18.56 0.37 13.67
N ARG A 78 -17.68 -0.56 13.28
CA ARG A 78 -16.23 -0.47 13.56
C ARG A 78 -15.60 0.78 12.96
N TYR A 79 -15.96 1.12 11.72
CA TYR A 79 -15.48 2.36 11.07
C TYR A 79 -15.84 3.60 11.87
N LYS A 80 -17.10 3.72 12.33
CA LYS A 80 -17.58 4.87 13.13
C LYS A 80 -16.95 4.93 14.53
N GLN A 81 -16.44 3.82 15.04
CA GLN A 81 -15.76 3.74 16.33
C GLN A 81 -14.26 4.04 16.26
N SER A 82 -13.68 4.04 15.05
CA SER A 82 -12.28 4.38 14.81
C SER A 82 -11.95 5.78 15.34
N HIS A 83 -10.79 6.00 15.92
CA HIS A 83 -10.28 7.34 16.23
C HIS A 83 -9.65 8.02 15.01
N LEU A 84 -9.47 7.28 13.91
CA LEU A 84 -8.90 7.72 12.65
C LEU A 84 -9.97 7.96 11.57
N HIS A 85 -11.28 7.82 11.87
CA HIS A 85 -12.31 8.22 10.92
C HIS A 85 -12.37 9.74 10.79
N GLU A 86 -12.54 10.22 9.56
CA GLU A 86 -12.57 11.65 9.27
C GLU A 86 -14.01 12.17 9.25
N PHE A 87 -14.17 13.34 9.86
CA PHE A 87 -15.40 14.12 9.86
C PHE A 87 -15.35 15.13 8.71
N PRO A 88 -16.48 15.43 8.06
CA PRO A 88 -16.58 16.57 7.14
C PRO A 88 -16.09 17.84 7.83
N GLN A 89 -15.25 18.64 7.17
CA GLN A 89 -14.80 19.92 7.75
C GLN A 89 -15.95 20.95 7.80
N VAL A 90 -16.89 20.84 6.86
CA VAL A 90 -18.10 21.66 6.76
C VAL A 90 -19.32 20.79 6.42
N PRO A 91 -20.56 21.23 6.70
CA PRO A 91 -21.79 20.45 6.49
C PRO A 91 -21.99 19.91 5.06
N ASN A 92 -21.36 20.54 4.06
CA ASN A 92 -21.44 20.16 2.64
C ASN A 92 -20.03 19.95 2.03
N ASP A 93 -19.08 19.43 2.81
CA ASP A 93 -17.75 19.08 2.28
C ASP A 93 -17.92 17.99 1.20
N ASP A 94 -17.65 18.33 -0.06
CA ASP A 94 -17.66 17.39 -1.17
C ASP A 94 -16.39 16.52 -1.19
N PHE A 95 -15.47 16.79 -0.26
CA PHE A 95 -14.16 16.18 -0.11
C PHE A 95 -13.29 16.33 -1.35
N ARG A 96 -13.56 17.36 -2.14
CA ARG A 96 -12.74 17.75 -3.27
C ARG A 96 -11.68 18.72 -2.77
N ARG A 97 -10.43 18.44 -3.12
CA ARG A 97 -9.28 19.29 -2.82
C ARG A 97 -8.63 19.68 -4.13
N ARG A 98 -8.13 20.91 -4.20
CA ARG A 98 -7.63 21.51 -5.44
C ARG A 98 -6.35 22.29 -5.18
N GLY A 99 -5.59 22.50 -6.24
CA GLY A 99 -4.34 23.25 -6.19
C GLY A 99 -3.10 22.36 -6.33
N ILE A 100 -1.98 23.00 -6.65
CA ILE A 100 -0.75 22.31 -7.05
C ILE A 100 -0.15 21.43 -5.94
N GLY A 101 -0.30 21.83 -4.67
CA GLY A 101 0.13 21.01 -3.53
C GLY A 101 -0.60 19.67 -3.43
N TRP A 102 -1.88 19.61 -3.79
CA TRP A 102 -2.68 18.38 -3.79
C TRP A 102 -2.31 17.45 -4.94
N VAL A 103 -2.09 18.00 -6.13
CA VAL A 103 -1.65 17.23 -7.30
C VAL A 103 -0.27 16.61 -7.05
N LEU A 104 0.67 17.40 -6.52
CA LEU A 104 2.01 16.93 -6.21
C LEU A 104 1.99 15.82 -5.15
N ALA A 105 1.19 16.02 -4.09
CA ALA A 105 1.01 15.03 -3.03
C ALA A 105 0.39 13.73 -3.55
N LEU A 106 -0.61 13.79 -4.43
CA LEU A 106 -1.21 12.60 -5.04
C LEU A 106 -0.19 11.85 -5.89
N ALA A 107 0.51 12.55 -6.79
CA ALA A 107 1.55 11.94 -7.62
C ALA A 107 2.61 11.24 -6.77
N ARG A 108 3.02 11.86 -5.66
CA ARG A 108 3.98 11.30 -4.71
C ARG A 108 3.47 10.04 -4.01
N LEU A 109 2.22 10.08 -3.55
CA LEU A 109 1.58 8.94 -2.88
C LEU A 109 1.48 7.74 -3.83
N GLU A 110 0.93 7.95 -5.02
CA GLU A 110 0.68 6.88 -5.99
C GLU A 110 2.00 6.30 -6.54
N HIS A 111 2.96 7.17 -6.89
CA HIS A 111 4.29 6.71 -7.31
C HIS A 111 4.97 5.89 -6.21
N GLY A 112 5.00 6.41 -4.98
CA GLY A 112 5.64 5.73 -3.85
C GLY A 112 4.94 4.42 -3.49
N ALA A 113 3.62 4.36 -3.57
CA ALA A 113 2.85 3.14 -3.32
C ALA A 113 3.18 2.04 -4.34
N ILE A 114 3.38 2.41 -5.61
CA ILE A 114 3.84 1.48 -6.65
C ILE A 114 5.28 1.05 -6.39
N GLU A 115 6.20 1.96 -6.06
CA GLU A 115 7.59 1.61 -5.76
C GLU A 115 7.71 0.59 -4.62
N VAL A 116 6.94 0.75 -3.55
CA VAL A 116 6.92 -0.20 -2.41
C VAL A 116 6.57 -1.63 -2.86
N GLY A 117 5.71 -1.79 -3.87
CA GLY A 117 5.28 -3.10 -4.32
C GLY A 117 6.19 -3.77 -5.35
N TYR A 118 7.15 -3.05 -5.94
CA TYR A 118 7.81 -3.52 -7.17
C TYR A 118 9.30 -3.19 -7.29
N GLN A 119 9.88 -2.34 -6.42
CA GLN A 119 11.28 -1.92 -6.54
C GLN A 119 12.11 -2.26 -5.29
N GLU A 120 13.32 -2.81 -5.50
CA GLU A 120 14.17 -3.29 -4.40
C GLU A 120 14.93 -2.19 -3.66
N SER A 121 15.27 -1.10 -4.34
CA SER A 121 16.14 -0.04 -3.84
C SER A 121 15.48 1.34 -3.90
N ALA A 122 14.15 1.38 -3.85
CA ALA A 122 13.41 2.64 -3.91
C ALA A 122 13.50 3.41 -2.58
N ASN A 123 13.43 4.73 -2.68
CA ASN A 123 13.12 5.61 -1.54
C ASN A 123 11.62 5.93 -1.62
N PRO A 124 10.73 5.03 -1.18
CA PRO A 124 9.31 5.16 -1.42
C PRO A 124 8.79 6.48 -0.87
N PHE A 125 7.90 7.11 -1.65
CA PHE A 125 7.35 8.44 -1.39
C PHE A 125 8.37 9.60 -1.46
N SER A 126 9.67 9.33 -1.66
CA SER A 126 10.72 10.33 -1.94
C SER A 126 10.74 11.50 -0.94
N LEU A 127 10.67 11.21 0.36
CA LEU A 127 10.51 12.22 1.43
C LEU A 127 11.59 13.31 1.45
N ASN A 128 12.78 13.01 0.95
CA ASN A 128 13.89 13.98 0.86
C ASN A 128 13.58 15.17 -0.04
N ASN A 129 12.67 14.99 -1.00
CA ASN A 129 12.24 16.03 -1.95
C ASN A 129 10.82 16.54 -1.64
N LEU A 130 10.33 16.32 -0.41
CA LEU A 130 8.99 16.78 -0.01
C LEU A 130 8.98 18.30 0.13
N THR A 131 8.20 18.98 -0.72
CA THR A 131 8.08 20.44 -0.70
C THR A 131 7.17 20.92 0.44
N ALA A 132 7.27 22.19 0.81
CA ALA A 132 6.45 22.77 1.87
C ALA A 132 4.95 22.77 1.52
N ILE A 133 4.62 23.05 0.24
CA ILE A 133 3.23 23.19 -0.22
C ILE A 133 2.47 21.86 -0.24
N GLU A 134 3.17 20.74 -0.41
CA GLU A 134 2.54 19.42 -0.52
C GLU A 134 2.59 18.65 0.82
N ARG A 135 3.34 19.13 1.82
CA ARG A 135 3.57 18.39 3.07
C ARG A 135 2.26 18.05 3.81
N MET A 136 1.36 19.01 3.97
CA MET A 136 0.06 18.78 4.61
C MET A 136 -0.85 17.91 3.73
N PRO A 137 -1.08 18.25 2.44
CA PRO A 137 -1.83 17.38 1.52
C PRO A 137 -1.33 15.93 1.51
N PHE A 138 -0.01 15.74 1.51
CA PHE A 138 0.61 14.42 1.48
C PHE A 138 0.33 13.61 2.75
N ALA A 139 0.38 14.24 3.93
CA ALA A 139 0.03 13.58 5.18
C ALA A 139 -1.46 13.19 5.24
N GLU A 140 -2.35 14.04 4.72
CA GLU A 140 -3.79 13.76 4.65
C GLU A 140 -4.08 12.59 3.70
N LEU A 141 -3.50 12.61 2.50
CA LEU A 141 -3.65 11.52 1.53
C LEU A 141 -3.04 10.20 2.02
N LEU A 142 -1.88 10.25 2.71
CA LEU A 142 -1.30 9.05 3.32
C LEU A 142 -2.25 8.41 4.34
N LEU A 143 -2.87 9.21 5.20
CA LEU A 143 -3.81 8.71 6.20
C LEU A 143 -5.08 8.17 5.53
N ASP A 144 -5.67 8.90 4.58
CA ASP A 144 -6.89 8.45 3.88
C ASP A 144 -6.62 7.17 3.06
N GLY A 145 -5.49 7.11 2.37
CA GLY A 145 -5.03 5.93 1.64
C GLY A 145 -4.88 4.73 2.58
N ALA A 146 -4.08 4.87 3.64
CA ALA A 146 -3.87 3.80 4.62
C ALA A 146 -5.20 3.30 5.21
N ARG A 147 -6.08 4.23 5.60
CA ARG A 147 -7.41 3.94 6.13
C ARG A 147 -8.30 3.21 5.11
N SER A 148 -8.35 3.69 3.87
CA SER A 148 -9.15 3.08 2.80
C SER A 148 -8.71 1.66 2.48
N HIS A 149 -7.40 1.41 2.40
CA HIS A 149 -6.86 0.08 2.18
C HIS A 149 -7.07 -0.83 3.38
N TYR A 150 -6.82 -0.35 4.60
CA TYR A 150 -7.04 -1.12 5.83
C TYR A 150 -8.49 -1.59 5.96
N TRP A 151 -9.48 -0.71 5.80
CA TRP A 151 -10.89 -1.09 5.94
C TRP A 151 -11.36 -2.00 4.80
N SER A 152 -10.84 -1.80 3.59
CA SER A 152 -11.10 -2.70 2.46
C SER A 152 -10.58 -4.11 2.74
N MET A 153 -9.35 -4.24 3.27
CA MET A 153 -8.81 -5.55 3.63
C MET A 153 -9.58 -6.15 4.82
N SER A 154 -9.89 -5.35 5.82
CA SER A 154 -10.61 -5.79 7.04
C SER A 154 -12.03 -6.28 6.78
N SER A 155 -12.63 -5.89 5.65
CA SER A 155 -13.97 -6.33 5.24
C SER A 155 -13.96 -7.47 4.22
N ASP A 156 -12.82 -7.80 3.62
CA ASP A 156 -12.72 -8.83 2.60
C ASP A 156 -12.60 -10.23 3.24
N PRO A 157 -13.46 -11.21 2.85
CA PRO A 157 -13.36 -12.59 3.31
C PRO A 157 -11.99 -13.25 3.09
N VAL A 158 -11.24 -12.84 2.06
CA VAL A 158 -9.89 -13.35 1.78
C VAL A 158 -8.95 -13.10 2.96
N THR A 159 -9.04 -11.92 3.59
CA THR A 159 -8.22 -11.60 4.78
C THR A 159 -8.47 -12.60 5.90
N TYR A 160 -9.74 -12.93 6.17
CA TYR A 160 -10.09 -13.93 7.17
C TYR A 160 -9.55 -15.33 6.80
N GLN A 161 -9.64 -15.71 5.52
CA GLN A 161 -9.13 -17.00 5.04
C GLN A 161 -7.61 -17.09 5.17
N LEU A 162 -6.87 -16.01 4.87
CA LEU A 162 -5.43 -15.90 5.08
C LEU A 162 -5.07 -16.06 6.56
N LEU A 163 -5.73 -15.32 7.45
CA LEU A 163 -5.50 -15.39 8.90
C LEU A 163 -5.83 -16.76 9.51
N LYS A 164 -6.73 -17.53 8.87
CA LYS A 164 -7.07 -18.90 9.27
C LYS A 164 -6.25 -19.97 8.56
N GLY A 165 -5.31 -19.59 7.67
CA GLY A 165 -4.51 -20.53 6.91
C GLY A 165 -5.34 -21.43 5.98
N GLN A 166 -6.44 -20.93 5.41
CA GLN A 166 -7.34 -21.71 4.55
C GLN A 166 -6.79 -21.82 3.12
N VAL A 167 -5.69 -22.57 2.95
CA VAL A 167 -4.92 -22.73 1.70
C VAL A 167 -5.82 -23.04 0.49
N ALA A 168 -6.76 -23.96 0.61
CA ALA A 168 -7.63 -24.37 -0.50
C ALA A 168 -8.62 -23.27 -0.98
N LYS A 169 -8.77 -22.17 -0.25
CA LYS A 169 -9.71 -21.09 -0.58
C LYS A 169 -9.04 -19.84 -1.14
N VAL A 170 -7.72 -19.73 -1.05
CA VAL A 170 -6.98 -18.55 -1.49
C VAL A 170 -5.93 -18.99 -2.50
N SER A 171 -6.02 -18.48 -3.73
CA SER A 171 -4.95 -18.72 -4.71
C SER A 171 -3.65 -18.04 -4.26
N ASP A 172 -2.53 -18.60 -4.68
CA ASP A 172 -1.20 -18.01 -4.51
C ASP A 172 -1.12 -16.55 -5.01
N ARG A 173 -1.67 -16.26 -6.18
CA ARG A 173 -1.73 -14.92 -6.76
C ARG A 173 -2.52 -13.97 -5.87
N THR A 174 -3.67 -14.40 -5.36
CA THR A 174 -4.48 -13.62 -4.42
C THR A 174 -3.74 -13.38 -3.12
N ALA A 175 -3.11 -14.41 -2.55
CA ALA A 175 -2.34 -14.31 -1.31
C ALA A 175 -1.20 -13.29 -1.46
N LEU A 176 -0.43 -13.38 -2.54
CA LEU A 176 0.64 -12.42 -2.84
C LEU A 176 0.12 -11.00 -2.98
N ALA A 177 -0.96 -10.77 -3.74
CA ALA A 177 -1.56 -9.44 -3.88
C ALA A 177 -1.95 -8.83 -2.51
N TYR A 178 -2.48 -9.65 -1.61
CA TYR A 178 -2.77 -9.25 -0.23
C TYR A 178 -1.51 -8.95 0.58
N GLY A 179 -0.45 -9.74 0.41
CA GLY A 179 0.87 -9.50 1.01
C GLY A 179 1.45 -8.15 0.57
N ARG A 180 1.49 -7.88 -0.74
CA ARG A 180 1.96 -6.59 -1.29
C ARG A 180 1.16 -5.42 -0.75
N ARG A 181 -0.17 -5.55 -0.72
CA ARG A 181 -1.05 -4.52 -0.18
C ARG A 181 -0.80 -4.28 1.31
N ALA A 182 -0.57 -5.32 2.11
CA ALA A 182 -0.24 -5.18 3.53
C ALA A 182 1.06 -4.41 3.74
N VAL A 183 2.11 -4.73 2.97
CA VAL A 183 3.40 -4.01 2.99
C VAL A 183 3.21 -2.55 2.61
N MET A 184 2.53 -2.28 1.51
CA MET A 184 2.24 -0.92 1.06
C MET A 184 1.58 -0.09 2.15
N VAL A 185 0.55 -0.63 2.82
CA VAL A 185 -0.13 0.08 3.92
C VAL A 185 0.80 0.26 5.13
N GLN A 186 1.61 -0.73 5.50
CA GLN A 186 2.59 -0.56 6.57
C GLN A 186 3.59 0.55 6.28
N HIS A 187 4.09 0.64 5.04
CA HIS A 187 4.96 1.73 4.61
C HIS A 187 4.26 3.10 4.66
N MET A 188 2.96 3.17 4.30
CA MET A 188 2.17 4.40 4.47
C MET A 188 2.08 4.80 5.95
N LEU A 189 1.79 3.85 6.86
CA LEU A 189 1.70 4.09 8.30
C LEU A 189 3.03 4.54 8.91
N GLU A 190 4.13 3.91 8.53
CA GLU A 190 5.48 4.26 8.98
C GLU A 190 5.91 5.64 8.47
N THR A 191 5.54 5.97 7.22
CA THR A 191 5.77 7.30 6.65
C THR A 191 4.96 8.36 7.36
N LEU A 192 3.70 8.05 7.70
CA LEU A 192 2.82 8.93 8.45
C LEU A 192 3.36 9.20 9.87
N ASP A 193 3.89 8.19 10.57
CA ASP A 193 4.53 8.38 11.89
C ASP A 193 5.79 9.26 11.77
N LYS A 194 6.60 9.11 10.73
CA LYS A 194 7.76 9.98 10.47
C LYS A 194 7.37 11.45 10.23
N LEU A 195 6.29 11.69 9.48
CA LEU A 195 5.85 13.05 9.11
C LEU A 195 5.04 13.75 10.20
N ALA A 196 4.17 13.00 10.87
CA ALA A 196 3.10 13.52 11.70
C ALA A 196 2.93 12.75 13.03
N GLY A 197 3.79 11.78 13.35
CA GLY A 197 3.67 10.92 14.55
C GLY A 197 3.48 11.68 15.86
N ASN A 198 4.22 12.79 16.03
CA ASN A 198 4.13 13.65 17.21
C ASN A 198 2.88 14.54 17.26
N SER A 199 2.17 14.69 16.13
CA SER A 199 0.93 15.47 16.06
C SER A 199 -0.31 14.66 16.44
N PHE A 200 -0.21 13.31 16.40
CA PHE A 200 -1.33 12.45 16.78
C PHE A 200 -1.53 12.40 18.29
N LYS A 201 -2.79 12.48 18.71
CA LYS A 201 -3.21 12.15 20.07
C LYS A 201 -2.93 10.66 20.37
N PRO A 202 -2.81 10.27 21.65
CA PRO A 202 -2.49 8.89 22.03
C PRO A 202 -3.42 7.82 21.43
N ALA A 203 -4.73 8.08 21.38
CA ALA A 203 -5.70 7.10 20.87
C ALA A 203 -5.55 6.83 19.36
N PRO A 204 -5.56 7.83 18.45
CA PRO A 204 -5.20 7.64 17.04
C PRO A 204 -3.85 6.96 16.83
N ARG A 205 -2.82 7.34 17.61
CA ARG A 205 -1.49 6.73 17.51
C ARG A 205 -1.49 5.24 17.85
N ASN A 206 -2.18 4.86 18.93
CA ASN A 206 -2.33 3.45 19.30
C ASN A 206 -3.13 2.68 18.24
N GLU A 207 -4.15 3.29 17.64
CA GLU A 207 -4.91 2.66 16.55
C GLU A 207 -4.04 2.39 15.31
N LEU A 208 -3.18 3.33 14.89
CA LEU A 208 -2.21 3.10 13.80
C LEU A 208 -1.29 1.90 14.10
N GLN A 209 -0.83 1.76 15.36
CA GLN A 209 -0.01 0.62 15.78
C GLN A 209 -0.79 -0.70 15.77
N VAL A 210 -2.08 -0.68 16.13
CA VAL A 210 -2.96 -1.86 16.00
C VAL A 210 -3.08 -2.26 14.54
N TRP A 211 -3.36 -1.32 13.64
CA TRP A 211 -3.45 -1.60 12.20
C TRP A 211 -2.15 -2.18 11.67
N HIS A 212 -0.99 -1.63 12.06
CA HIS A 212 0.31 -2.16 11.67
C HIS A 212 0.51 -3.63 12.11
N ARG A 213 0.14 -3.98 13.35
CA ARG A 213 0.20 -5.37 13.85
C ARG A 213 -0.74 -6.30 13.10
N GLU A 214 -1.97 -5.86 12.83
CA GLU A 214 -2.93 -6.68 12.06
C GLU A 214 -2.44 -6.94 10.63
N LEU A 215 -1.80 -5.95 9.99
CA LEU A 215 -1.18 -6.13 8.67
C LEU A 215 -0.01 -7.12 8.71
N SER A 216 0.78 -7.14 9.80
CA SER A 216 1.80 -8.17 10.02
C SER A 216 1.21 -9.57 10.11
N SER A 217 0.10 -9.75 10.83
CA SER A 217 -0.58 -11.06 10.90
C SER A 217 -1.12 -11.50 9.53
N ILE A 218 -1.58 -10.55 8.70
CA ILE A 218 -1.98 -10.87 7.32
C ILE A 218 -0.77 -11.37 6.52
N ARG A 219 0.39 -10.72 6.64
CA ARG A 219 1.64 -11.13 5.96
C ARG A 219 2.11 -12.52 6.41
N GLU A 220 1.95 -12.85 7.69
CA GLU A 220 2.20 -14.20 8.20
C GLU A 220 1.26 -15.24 7.57
N GLY A 221 -0.04 -14.93 7.50
CA GLY A 221 -1.03 -15.78 6.83
C GLY A 221 -0.73 -16.01 5.35
N VAL A 222 -0.31 -14.95 4.63
CA VAL A 222 0.16 -15.07 3.24
C VAL A 222 1.37 -15.99 3.16
N SER A 223 2.36 -15.80 4.02
CA SER A 223 3.57 -16.64 4.04
C SER A 223 3.23 -18.11 4.23
N PHE A 224 2.29 -18.40 5.13
CA PHE A 224 1.80 -19.76 5.36
C PHE A 224 1.08 -20.35 4.14
N VAL A 225 0.14 -19.61 3.52
CA VAL A 225 -0.57 -20.09 2.33
C VAL A 225 0.38 -20.36 1.17
N MET A 226 1.36 -19.48 0.95
CA MET A 226 2.39 -19.67 -0.08
C MET A 226 3.21 -20.91 0.18
N TYR A 227 3.69 -21.09 1.42
CA TYR A 227 4.44 -22.25 1.85
C TYR A 227 3.69 -23.56 1.56
N GLU A 228 2.43 -23.66 2.00
CA GLU A 228 1.61 -24.86 1.82
C GLU A 228 1.32 -25.15 0.34
N THR A 229 1.13 -24.10 -0.46
CA THR A 229 0.93 -24.22 -1.91
C THR A 229 2.17 -24.81 -2.57
N TYR A 230 3.36 -24.33 -2.24
CA TYR A 230 4.60 -24.87 -2.78
C TYR A 230 4.87 -26.30 -2.31
N ARG A 231 4.57 -26.62 -1.03
CA ARG A 231 4.70 -27.99 -0.51
C ARG A 231 3.90 -28.96 -1.36
N ALA A 232 2.62 -28.65 -1.59
CA ALA A 232 1.73 -29.52 -2.37
C ALA A 232 2.22 -29.72 -3.82
N VAL A 233 2.75 -28.68 -4.46
CA VAL A 233 3.30 -28.78 -5.83
C VAL A 233 4.55 -29.65 -5.87
N ILE A 234 5.44 -29.54 -4.88
CA ILE A 234 6.67 -30.32 -4.78
C ILE A 234 6.35 -31.80 -4.50
N GLU A 235 5.41 -32.08 -3.60
CA GLU A 235 4.93 -33.43 -3.32
C GLU A 235 4.37 -34.11 -4.58
N GLN A 236 3.60 -33.38 -5.39
CA GLN A 236 3.08 -33.88 -6.68
C GLN A 236 4.17 -34.23 -7.70
N GLN A 237 5.37 -33.66 -7.58
CA GLN A 237 6.52 -34.00 -8.42
C GLN A 237 7.24 -35.28 -7.98
N GLY A 238 6.68 -36.03 -7.02
CA GLY A 238 7.21 -37.30 -6.52
C GLY A 238 8.16 -37.15 -5.33
N PHE A 239 8.22 -35.96 -4.72
CA PHE A 239 8.99 -35.72 -3.51
C PHE A 239 8.06 -35.78 -2.28
N GLU A 240 7.68 -36.98 -1.88
CA GLU A 240 6.80 -37.20 -0.72
C GLU A 240 7.47 -36.80 0.60
N GLY A 241 6.70 -36.17 1.49
CA GLY A 241 7.12 -35.93 2.88
C GLY A 241 8.16 -34.82 3.06
N ILE A 242 8.30 -33.88 2.11
CA ILE A 242 9.16 -32.72 2.29
C ILE A 242 8.55 -31.79 3.35
N ASP A 243 9.11 -31.85 4.55
CA ASP A 243 8.95 -30.79 5.53
C ASP A 243 9.74 -29.57 5.09
N LEU A 244 9.07 -28.64 4.41
CA LEU A 244 9.66 -27.37 4.00
C LEU A 244 10.02 -26.49 5.21
N CYS A 245 9.59 -26.80 6.45
CA CYS A 245 10.12 -26.17 7.67
C CYS A 245 11.63 -26.44 7.79
N GLY A 246 12.11 -27.55 7.20
CA GLY A 246 13.52 -27.91 7.08
C GLY A 246 14.28 -27.20 5.96
N CYS A 247 13.65 -26.31 5.18
CA CYS A 247 14.31 -25.49 4.17
C CYS A 247 14.25 -23.99 4.52
N PRO A 248 15.07 -23.52 5.49
CA PRO A 248 15.09 -22.12 5.92
C PRO A 248 15.20 -21.12 4.76
N ALA A 249 16.02 -21.42 3.75
CA ALA A 249 16.21 -20.53 2.61
C ALA A 249 14.91 -20.27 1.81
N LEU A 250 14.03 -21.26 1.65
CA LEU A 250 12.76 -21.09 0.95
C LEU A 250 11.76 -20.29 1.78
N VAL A 251 11.62 -20.63 3.06
CA VAL A 251 10.73 -19.94 4.00
C VAL A 251 11.19 -18.48 4.18
N ASP A 252 12.49 -18.26 4.30
CA ASP A 252 13.11 -16.95 4.40
C ASP A 252 12.95 -16.17 3.10
N GLY A 253 13.03 -16.84 1.93
CA GLY A 253 12.74 -16.23 0.63
C GLY A 253 11.29 -15.74 0.54
N ILE A 254 10.32 -16.60 0.85
CA ILE A 254 8.88 -16.23 0.87
C ILE A 254 8.64 -15.06 1.83
N ARG A 255 9.19 -15.14 3.04
CA ARG A 255 9.04 -14.08 4.05
C ARG A 255 9.68 -12.78 3.61
N ARG A 256 10.87 -12.85 3.01
CA ARG A 256 11.60 -11.69 2.48
C ARG A 256 10.80 -11.03 1.37
N ASP A 257 10.36 -11.78 0.39
CA ASP A 257 9.55 -11.28 -0.72
C ASP A 257 8.24 -10.66 -0.23
N ILE A 258 7.56 -11.30 0.70
CA ILE A 258 6.35 -10.73 1.31
C ILE A 258 6.70 -9.52 2.16
N SER A 259 7.88 -9.44 2.77
CA SER A 259 8.28 -8.28 3.56
C SER A 259 8.65 -7.07 2.72
N GLU A 260 9.16 -7.33 1.52
CA GLU A 260 9.60 -6.30 0.59
C GLU A 260 8.49 -5.96 -0.43
N GLY A 261 7.33 -6.61 -0.36
CA GLY A 261 6.21 -6.38 -1.28
C GLY A 261 6.40 -7.03 -2.67
N LYS A 262 7.36 -7.94 -2.81
CA LYS A 262 7.92 -8.40 -4.08
C LYS A 262 7.37 -9.71 -4.61
N GLY A 263 6.69 -10.51 -3.80
CA GLY A 263 6.44 -11.92 -4.12
C GLY A 263 5.74 -12.14 -5.46
N LYS A 264 6.29 -13.03 -6.29
CA LYS A 264 5.75 -13.51 -7.58
C LYS A 264 5.69 -15.04 -7.56
N VAL A 265 4.75 -15.65 -8.29
CA VAL A 265 4.78 -17.10 -8.57
C VAL A 265 4.97 -17.31 -10.07
N ARG A 266 6.00 -18.08 -10.43
CA ARG A 266 6.18 -18.63 -11.78
C ARG A 266 6.14 -20.15 -11.69
N PHE A 267 5.18 -20.76 -12.39
CA PHE A 267 5.20 -22.19 -12.62
C PHE A 267 6.12 -22.49 -13.80
N LYS A 268 7.06 -23.43 -13.62
CA LYS A 268 7.88 -23.92 -14.72
C LYS A 268 7.00 -24.82 -15.60
N GLY A 269 6.34 -24.23 -16.60
CA GLY A 269 5.37 -24.94 -17.43
C GLY A 269 4.70 -24.17 -18.59
N ASP A 270 4.90 -22.86 -18.73
CA ASP A 270 4.42 -22.11 -19.91
C ASP A 270 5.60 -21.52 -20.70
N ARG A 271 6.02 -22.32 -21.69
CA ARG A 271 7.01 -22.09 -22.78
C ARG A 271 8.47 -21.88 -22.37
#